data_AF-A0A1I4RRL3-F1
#
_entry.id   AF-A0A1I4RRL3-F1
#
_cell.length_a   1.000
_cell.length_b   1.000
_cell.length_c   1.000
_cell.angle_alpha   90.00
_cell.angle_beta   90.00
_cell.angle_gamma   90.00
#
_symmetry.space_group_name_H-M   'P 1'
#
loop_
_entity.id
_entity.type
_entity.pdbx_description
1 polymer ?
#
loop_
_entity_poly.entity_id
_entity_poly.type
_entity_poly.pdbx_seq_one_letter_code
_entity_poly.pdbx_strand_id
1 'polypeptide(L)'
;MTSGLTSVDDFNFLNDRTDVVFAAQNGLNQVAVVHPDGATETVLTASDGLASPTSVAVRGNRLYITNAGFAEPHDAKVQRGRINPAVLNCRPAS
;
A
#
# COMPACT_ATOMS: atom_id res chain seq x y z
N MET A 1 16.69 -6.71 0.45
CA MET A 1 15.99 -6.71 1.75
C MET A 1 15.47 -5.29 1.97
N THR A 2 14.24 -5.12 2.44
CA THR A 2 13.80 -3.84 3.00
C THR A 2 13.96 -3.91 4.51
N SER A 3 14.65 -2.93 5.10
CA SER A 3 14.76 -2.77 6.55
C SER A 3 13.98 -1.53 6.95
N GLY A 4 13.18 -1.61 8.02
CA GLY A 4 12.46 -0.45 8.57
C GLY A 4 10.96 -0.38 8.21
N LEU A 5 10.45 -1.24 7.33
CA LEU A 5 9.01 -1.37 7.11
C LEU A 5 8.38 -2.18 8.26
N THR A 6 7.60 -1.51 9.11
CA THR A 6 6.99 -2.10 10.31
C THR A 6 5.48 -2.26 10.17
N SER A 7 4.89 -3.10 11.03
CA SER A 7 3.44 -3.33 11.07
C SER A 7 2.82 -3.85 9.75
N VAL A 8 3.62 -4.50 8.90
CA VAL A 8 3.13 -5.10 7.66
C VAL A 8 2.18 -6.25 8.00
N ASP A 9 1.01 -6.24 7.38
CA ASP A 9 0.04 -7.33 7.46
C ASP A 9 0.11 -8.20 6.19
N ASP A 10 -0.04 -7.57 5.03
CA ASP A 10 -0.03 -8.22 3.72
C ASP A 10 0.56 -7.29 2.64
N PHE A 11 0.84 -7.84 1.47
CA PHE A 11 1.35 -7.09 0.31
C PHE A 11 0.81 -7.64 -1.02
N ASN A 12 0.93 -6.84 -2.07
CA ASN A 12 0.64 -7.30 -3.43
C ASN A 12 1.53 -6.59 -4.46
N PHE A 13 1.94 -7.33 -5.49
CA PHE A 13 2.70 -6.78 -6.61
C PHE A 13 1.88 -5.75 -7.40
N LEU A 14 2.57 -4.73 -7.92
CA LEU A 14 1.99 -3.74 -8.81
C LEU A 14 1.49 -4.38 -10.11
N ASN A 15 2.24 -5.34 -10.67
CA ASN A 15 1.87 -6.18 -11.81
C ASN A 15 2.88 -7.33 -11.99
N ASP A 16 2.70 -8.14 -13.02
CA ASP A 16 3.51 -9.32 -13.36
C ASP A 16 4.89 -9.01 -13.99
N ARG A 17 5.27 -7.72 -14.13
CA ARG A 17 6.51 -7.31 -14.82
C ARG A 17 7.51 -6.58 -13.92
N THR A 18 7.22 -6.44 -12.63
CA THR A 18 8.02 -5.62 -11.72
C THR A 18 7.93 -6.14 -10.29
N ASP A 19 9.01 -5.98 -9.53
CA ASP A 19 9.08 -6.30 -8.10
C ASP A 19 8.64 -5.11 -7.22
N VAL A 20 7.97 -4.10 -7.80
CA VAL A 20 7.30 -3.06 -7.01
C VAL A 20 6.08 -3.67 -6.33
N VAL A 21 6.00 -3.54 -5.00
CA VAL A 21 4.85 -4.02 -4.21
C VAL A 21 4.20 -2.87 -3.45
N PHE A 22 2.89 -3.00 -3.22
CA PHE A 22 2.21 -2.26 -2.17
C PHE A 22 2.17 -3.13 -0.91
N ALA A 23 2.43 -2.55 0.25
CA ALA A 23 2.35 -3.21 1.54
C ALA A 23 1.34 -2.49 2.44
N ALA A 24 0.38 -3.23 2.98
CA ALA A 24 -0.57 -2.72 3.96
C ALA A 24 0.06 -2.75 5.36
N GLN A 25 0.04 -1.61 6.05
CA GLN A 25 0.59 -1.47 7.41
C GLN A 25 -0.53 -1.19 8.40
N ASN A 26 -1.11 -2.26 8.97
CA ASN A 26 -2.37 -2.21 9.69
C ASN A 26 -2.32 -1.35 10.98
N GLY A 27 -1.27 -1.48 11.79
CA GLY A 27 -1.07 -0.74 13.03
C GLY A 27 -0.64 0.72 12.82
N LEU A 28 -0.21 1.08 11.61
CA LEU A 28 0.14 2.47 11.26
C LEU A 28 -0.96 3.19 10.47
N ASN A 29 -2.01 2.49 10.04
CA ASN A 29 -3.01 3.01 9.09
C ASN A 29 -2.35 3.55 7.82
N GLN A 30 -1.42 2.80 7.23
CA GLN A 30 -0.64 3.21 6.07
C GLN A 30 -0.67 2.16 4.96
N VAL A 31 -0.42 2.62 3.73
CA VAL A 31 0.03 1.77 2.62
C VAL A 31 1.35 2.33 2.13
N ALA A 32 2.36 1.47 2.04
CA ALA A 32 3.65 1.81 1.47
C ALA A 32 3.85 1.16 0.11
N VAL A 33 4.65 1.79 -0.74
CA VAL A 33 5.26 1.18 -1.91
C VAL A 33 6.68 0.75 -1.54
N VAL A 34 7.05 -0.46 -1.93
CA VAL A 34 8.42 -0.98 -1.82
C VAL A 34 8.94 -1.21 -3.23
N HIS A 35 10.10 -0.63 -3.54
CA HIS A 35 10.76 -0.75 -4.83
C HIS A 35 11.75 -1.94 -4.84
N PRO A 36 12.16 -2.41 -6.04
CA PRO A 36 13.04 -3.59 -6.16
C PRO A 36 14.39 -3.49 -5.42
N ASP A 37 14.89 -2.27 -5.19
CA ASP A 37 16.12 -2.03 -4.41
C ASP A 37 15.89 -1.98 -2.89
N GLY A 38 14.65 -2.14 -2.45
CA GLY A 38 14.26 -2.09 -1.05
C GLY A 38 13.89 -0.69 -0.54
N ALA A 39 13.98 0.36 -1.36
CA ALA A 39 13.49 1.70 -1.01
C ALA A 39 11.98 1.66 -0.75
N THR A 40 11.52 2.40 0.25
CA THR A 40 10.11 2.41 0.68
C THR A 40 9.56 3.83 0.71
N GLU A 41 8.31 3.99 0.28
CA GLU A 41 7.58 5.26 0.33
C GLU A 41 6.17 5.02 0.90
N THR A 42 5.76 5.80 1.90
CA THR A 42 4.35 5.81 2.34
C THR A 42 3.52 6.60 1.33
N VAL A 43 2.57 5.94 0.68
CA VAL A 43 1.75 6.54 -0.39
C VAL A 43 0.31 6.83 0.02
N LEU A 44 -0.16 6.23 1.11
CA LEU A 44 -1.45 6.52 1.72
C LEU A 44 -1.33 6.42 3.25
N THR A 45 -2.14 7.22 3.94
CA THR A 45 -2.16 7.31 5.40
C THR A 45 -3.60 7.33 5.94
N ALA A 46 -3.75 7.46 7.26
CA ALA A 46 -5.04 7.66 7.91
C ALA A 46 -5.80 8.88 7.35
N SER A 47 -5.11 9.94 6.91
CA SER A 47 -5.79 11.11 6.32
C SER A 47 -6.47 10.81 4.99
N ASP A 48 -6.06 9.74 4.32
CA ASP A 48 -6.70 9.24 3.10
C ASP A 48 -7.88 8.29 3.41
N GLY A 49 -8.26 8.17 4.69
CA GLY A 49 -9.37 7.35 5.15
C GLY A 49 -9.00 5.92 5.49
N LEU A 50 -7.70 5.58 5.62
CA LEU A 50 -7.29 4.24 6.03
C LEU A 50 -7.66 3.97 7.50
N ALA A 51 -8.19 2.76 7.75
CA ALA A 51 -8.61 2.28 9.06
C ALA A 51 -8.22 0.80 9.20
N SER A 52 -7.03 0.56 9.71
CA SER A 52 -6.37 -0.74 9.84
C SER A 52 -6.38 -1.52 8.52
N PRO A 53 -5.65 -1.06 7.48
CA PRO A 53 -5.60 -1.74 6.20
C PRO A 53 -4.91 -3.09 6.35
N THR A 54 -5.56 -4.16 5.91
CA THR A 54 -5.06 -5.54 6.08
C THR A 54 -4.54 -6.15 4.79
N SER A 55 -5.09 -5.76 3.63
CA SER A 55 -4.64 -6.28 2.34
C SER A 55 -4.84 -5.25 1.23
N VAL A 56 -4.10 -5.46 0.15
CA VAL A 56 -4.11 -4.64 -1.06
C VAL A 56 -4.22 -5.52 -2.29
N ALA A 57 -4.95 -5.07 -3.30
CA ALA A 57 -5.04 -5.76 -4.59
C ALA A 57 -4.97 -4.76 -5.74
N VAL A 58 -4.25 -5.13 -6.80
CA VAL A 58 -4.10 -4.30 -8.00
C VAL A 58 -4.84 -4.94 -9.18
N ARG A 59 -5.62 -4.14 -9.90
CA ARG A 59 -6.25 -4.54 -11.16
C ARG A 59 -6.16 -3.41 -12.18
N GLY A 60 -5.23 -3.54 -13.13
CA GLY A 60 -4.94 -2.49 -14.11
C GLY A 60 -4.41 -1.23 -13.42
N ASN A 61 -5.14 -0.12 -13.55
CA ASN A 61 -4.79 1.16 -12.91
C ASN A 61 -5.57 1.42 -11.62
N ARG A 62 -6.07 0.37 -10.95
CA ARG A 62 -6.82 0.48 -9.69
C ARG A 62 -6.13 -0.27 -8.58
N LEU A 63 -6.05 0.38 -7.43
CA LEU A 63 -5.68 -0.21 -6.15
C LEU A 63 -6.94 -0.38 -5.31
N TYR A 64 -7.08 -1.55 -4.70
CA TYR A 64 -8.14 -1.89 -3.75
C TYR A 64 -7.48 -2.18 -2.40
N ILE A 65 -8.12 -1.72 -1.33
CA ILE A 65 -7.57 -1.81 0.03
C ILE A 65 -8.68 -2.30 0.95
N THR A 66 -8.47 -3.40 1.66
CA THR A 66 -9.37 -3.85 2.71
C THR A 66 -8.99 -3.17 4.02
N ASN A 67 -9.91 -2.42 4.61
CA ASN A 67 -9.77 -1.83 5.93
C ASN A 67 -10.56 -2.69 6.91
N ALA A 68 -9.90 -3.21 7.94
CA ALA A 68 -10.56 -4.01 8.98
C ALA A 68 -11.25 -3.17 10.04
N GLY A 69 -10.88 -1.89 10.20
CA GLY A 69 -11.50 -0.99 11.17
C GLY A 69 -11.33 -1.47 12.62
N PHE A 70 -10.14 -1.91 13.03
CA PHE A 70 -9.93 -2.44 14.38
C PHE A 70 -10.11 -1.38 15.47
N ALA A 71 -9.79 -0.12 15.18
CA ALA A 71 -9.98 1.00 16.09
C ALA A 71 -11.31 1.72 15.82
N GLU A 72 -11.90 2.31 16.86
CA GLU A 72 -13.02 3.23 16.74
C GLU A 72 -12.70 4.34 15.71
N PRO A 73 -13.64 4.68 14.79
CA PRO A 73 -15.06 4.36 14.80
C PRO A 73 -15.46 3.03 14.11
N HIS A 74 -14.54 2.07 13.99
CA HIS A 74 -14.78 0.76 13.34
C HIS A 74 -15.21 0.85 11.87
N ASP A 75 -14.54 1.71 11.10
CA ASP A 75 -14.83 1.96 9.69
C ASP A 75 -14.24 0.89 8.75
N ALA A 76 -14.76 -0.34 8.88
CA ALA A 76 -14.42 -1.45 8.01
C ALA A 76 -15.02 -1.26 6.61
N LYS A 77 -14.17 -1.26 5.59
CA LYS A 77 -14.58 -1.00 4.20
C LYS A 77 -13.58 -1.51 3.18
N VAL A 78 -14.04 -1.66 1.94
CA VAL A 78 -13.13 -1.75 0.79
C VAL A 78 -13.00 -0.36 0.17
N GLN A 79 -11.81 0.21 0.28
CA GLN A 79 -11.45 1.47 -0.37
C GLN A 79 -10.81 1.19 -1.72
N ARG A 80 -11.00 2.10 -2.69
CA ARG A 80 -10.36 2.01 -3.99
C ARG A 80 -9.77 3.35 -4.42
N GLY A 81 -8.62 3.29 -5.08
CA GLY A 81 -7.94 4.43 -5.67
C GLY A 81 -7.51 4.15 -7.11
N ARG A 82 -7.13 5.21 -7.83
CA ARG A 82 -6.44 5.08 -9.11
C ARG A 82 -4.93 5.19 -8.87
N ILE A 83 -4.18 4.39 -9.60
CA ILE A 83 -2.72 4.42 -9.60
C ILE A 83 -2.22 4.72 -11.01
N ASN A 84 -1.00 5.24 -11.11
CA ASN A 84 -0.27 5.31 -12.37
C ASN A 84 0.91 4.33 -12.31
N PRO A 85 0.77 3.11 -12.87
CA PRO A 85 1.82 2.11 -12.82
C PRO A 85 3.14 2.55 -13.47
N ALA A 86 3.07 3.40 -14.50
CA ALA A 86 4.27 3.90 -15.15
C ALA A 86 5.08 4.80 -14.21
N VAL A 87 4.42 5.63 -13.41
CA VAL A 87 5.10 6.47 -12.40
C VAL A 87 5.68 5.61 -11.29
N LEU A 88 4.94 4.61 -10.79
CA LEU A 88 5.43 3.75 -9.72
C LEU A 88 6.63 2.87 -10.12
N ASN A 89 6.75 2.57 -11.42
CA ASN A 89 7.93 1.91 -11.98
C ASN A 89 9.13 2.85 -12.15
N CYS A 90 8.89 4.16 -12.27
CA CYS A 90 9.92 5.17 -12.44
C CYS A 90 10.25 5.79 -11.08
N ARG A 91 11.45 5.55 -10.55
CA ARG A 91 11.90 6.27 -9.36
C ARG A 91 11.84 7.80 -9.58
N PRO A 92 11.53 8.60 -8.55
CA PRO A 92 12.12 9.93 -8.45
C PRO A 92 13.65 9.76 -8.35
N ALA A 93 14.40 10.46 -9.18
CA ALA A 93 15.85 10.53 -9.01
C ALA A 93 16.15 11.01 -7.58
N SER A 94 16.98 10.26 -6.85
CA SER A 94 17.44 10.62 -5.51
C SER A 94 18.33 11.85 -5.55
#